data_AF-A0A3M2C5N9-F1
#
_entry.id   AF-A0A3M2C5N9-F1
#
_cell.length_a   1.000
_cell.length_b   1.000
_cell.length_c   1.000
_cell.angle_alpha   90.00
_cell.angle_beta   90.00
_cell.angle_gamma   90.00
#
_symmetry.space_group_name_H-M   'P 1'
#
loop_
_entity.id
_entity.type
_entity.pdbx_description
1 polymer ?
#
loop_
_entity_poly.entity_id
_entity_poly.type
_entity_poly.pdbx_seq_one_letter_code
_entity_poly.pdbx_strand_id
1 'polypeptide(L)'
;MSSHSHDSVCVIGAGSSGIVAVKCLAELGLPVTCYELGSGIGGNWRYGNDNGMSSAYRSLHINTSKTRMAFSDFPMPEDYPDYPHHSQILRYFEAYADRFDLRRHIRFRTAVERLEPAGDGSWWVTLEGGERRRHRAVLVANGHHWCPRRPTAPGDFAGLAMHSHDYRTPDVLVDKRVLVVGIGNSGVDIACESARHAAATFLSTRRSAHILPKYAFGRPIDTFTTPLSSRLPLALQRRIFELILKLSRGPQTTFGVPRPQHHLLQAHPTVSAELLNLVGHGRIAIKPDVERLCGERVRFADGSEEAIDVIVWAIGYRIRFPFLDRRILDPEGNAVRLYLHVVPPAHPGLYFIGLIQPLGAVMPLAEEQSRWVAELLAGRCALPERAAMERRIDADLEAMRRRYVHSERHTIQVDFFPYRHALRSERRRGRRRAQRRRPAAPAPVPSPEEATRAAG
;
A
#
# COMPACT_ATOMS: atom_id res chain seq x y z
N MET A 1 -5.32 17.22 38.79
CA MET A 1 -6.16 16.85 37.63
C MET A 1 -5.56 17.48 36.39
N SER A 2 -4.82 16.71 35.57
CA SER A 2 -3.95 17.25 34.52
C SER A 2 -4.69 17.58 33.21
N SER A 3 -4.55 18.81 32.75
CA SER A 3 -5.24 19.44 31.61
C SER A 3 -4.63 19.20 30.21
N HIS A 4 -4.14 17.99 29.85
CA HIS A 4 -3.21 17.88 28.70
C HIS A 4 -3.42 16.69 27.74
N SER A 5 -4.50 16.62 26.93
CA SER A 5 -4.43 15.74 25.73
C SER A 5 -5.38 16.02 24.55
N HIS A 6 -6.40 16.86 24.71
CA HIS A 6 -7.48 16.98 23.71
C HIS A 6 -7.04 17.46 22.30
N ASP A 7 -5.90 18.13 22.17
CA ASP A 7 -5.43 18.69 20.89
C ASP A 7 -4.50 17.78 20.08
N SER A 8 -4.13 16.61 20.60
CA SER A 8 -3.18 15.73 19.91
C SER A 8 -3.82 14.89 18.81
N VAL A 9 -3.07 14.67 17.73
CA VAL A 9 -3.40 13.77 16.62
C VAL A 9 -2.76 12.41 16.85
N CYS A 10 -3.53 11.34 16.71
CA CYS A 10 -3.03 9.97 16.78
C CYS A 10 -2.62 9.46 15.40
N VAL A 11 -1.47 8.79 15.30
CA VAL A 11 -1.06 8.02 14.12
C VAL A 11 -0.86 6.55 14.52
N ILE A 12 -1.51 5.62 13.83
CA ILE A 12 -1.43 4.18 14.14
C ILE A 12 -0.48 3.50 13.17
N GLY A 13 0.65 3.01 13.69
CA GLY A 13 1.71 2.34 12.94
C GLY A 13 2.80 3.29 12.46
N ALA A 14 4.06 2.92 12.67
CA ALA A 14 5.28 3.61 12.26
C ALA A 14 5.98 2.91 11.06
N GLY A 15 5.18 2.38 10.13
CA GLY A 15 5.63 1.99 8.80
C GLY A 15 5.92 3.20 7.91
N SER A 16 6.20 2.97 6.62
CA SER A 16 6.51 4.06 5.67
C SER A 16 5.43 5.14 5.59
N SER A 17 4.15 4.76 5.69
CA SER A 17 3.01 5.69 5.72
C SER A 17 2.91 6.47 7.03
N GLY A 18 3.24 5.83 8.15
CA GLY A 18 3.16 6.41 9.49
C GLY A 18 4.22 7.47 9.73
N ILE A 19 5.48 7.16 9.39
CA ILE A 19 6.60 8.10 9.61
C ILE A 19 6.41 9.38 8.79
N VAL A 20 5.93 9.29 7.54
CA VAL A 20 5.67 10.48 6.74
C VAL A 20 4.44 11.26 7.22
N ALA A 21 3.43 10.58 7.78
CA ALA A 21 2.29 11.22 8.42
C ALA A 21 2.72 12.03 9.66
N VAL A 22 3.52 11.43 10.54
CA VAL A 22 4.10 12.11 11.72
C VAL A 22 4.88 13.34 11.28
N LYS A 23 5.76 13.19 10.28
CA LYS A 23 6.56 14.28 9.73
C LYS A 23 5.69 15.44 9.23
N CYS A 24 4.70 15.17 8.38
CA CYS A 24 3.81 16.21 7.85
C CYS A 24 2.97 16.91 8.93
N LEU A 25 2.55 16.19 9.99
CA LEU A 25 1.84 16.79 11.12
C LEU A 25 2.76 17.69 11.95
N ALA A 26 3.97 17.20 12.28
CA ALA A 26 4.96 17.91 13.05
C ALA A 26 5.46 19.19 12.34
N GLU A 27 5.64 19.15 11.01
CA GLU A 27 6.01 20.33 10.21
C GLU A 27 4.97 21.47 10.27
N LEU A 28 3.71 21.15 10.54
CA LEU A 28 2.66 22.15 10.73
C LEU A 28 2.45 22.52 12.21
N GLY A 29 3.34 22.06 13.11
CA GLY A 29 3.26 22.33 14.54
C GLY A 29 2.08 21.62 15.23
N LEU A 30 1.51 20.57 14.62
CA LEU A 30 0.39 19.85 15.21
C LEU A 30 0.92 18.84 16.25
N PRO A 31 0.42 18.85 17.50
CA PRO A 31 0.80 17.86 18.49
C PRO A 31 0.42 16.46 17.98
N VAL A 32 1.39 15.55 17.93
CA VAL A 32 1.21 14.21 17.35
C VAL A 32 1.81 13.15 18.26
N THR A 33 1.06 12.06 18.44
CA THR A 33 1.50 10.83 19.07
C THR A 33 1.27 9.67 18.11
N CYS A 34 2.32 8.94 17.78
CA CYS A 34 2.25 7.74 16.99
C CYS A 34 2.39 6.52 17.91
N TYR A 35 1.54 5.51 17.71
CA TYR A 35 1.62 4.23 18.41
C TYR A 35 2.11 3.16 17.45
N GLU A 36 3.22 2.50 17.78
CA GLU A 36 3.80 1.40 17.00
C GLU A 36 3.79 0.13 17.84
N LEU A 37 3.31 -0.96 17.22
CA LEU A 37 3.22 -2.27 17.84
C LEU A 37 4.60 -2.87 18.13
N GLY A 38 5.56 -2.72 17.20
CA GLY A 38 6.92 -3.23 17.33
C GLY A 38 7.85 -2.32 18.14
N SER A 39 9.09 -2.76 18.32
CA SER A 39 10.15 -1.97 18.97
C SER A 39 10.84 -0.96 18.04
N GLY A 40 10.54 -0.98 16.74
CA GLY A 40 11.18 -0.12 15.76
C GLY A 40 10.31 0.22 14.56
N ILE A 41 10.73 1.25 13.82
CA ILE A 41 10.02 1.73 12.63
C ILE A 41 10.23 0.83 11.40
N GLY A 42 9.52 1.13 10.32
CA GLY A 42 9.72 0.55 8.99
C GLY A 42 8.64 -0.46 8.57
N GLY A 43 7.87 -0.97 9.54
CA GLY A 43 6.73 -1.85 9.28
C GLY A 43 7.14 -3.10 8.49
N ASN A 44 6.54 -3.29 7.31
CA ASN A 44 6.82 -4.44 6.44
C ASN A 44 8.27 -4.50 5.92
N TRP A 45 9.01 -3.40 5.93
CA TRP A 45 10.40 -3.37 5.45
C TRP A 45 11.42 -3.77 6.52
N ARG A 46 10.98 -3.89 7.78
CA ARG A 46 11.78 -4.49 8.86
C ARG A 46 11.64 -6.00 8.77
N TYR A 47 12.65 -6.68 8.24
CA TYR A 47 12.73 -8.14 8.26
C TYR A 47 12.87 -8.64 9.69
N GLY A 48 12.12 -9.69 10.04
CA GLY A 48 12.09 -10.19 11.42
C GLY A 48 11.54 -9.16 12.41
N ASN A 49 10.59 -8.31 11.98
CA ASN A 49 9.94 -7.35 12.88
C ASN A 49 9.34 -8.09 14.08
N ASP A 50 9.63 -7.61 15.29
CA ASP A 50 9.27 -8.26 16.55
C ASP A 50 7.76 -8.27 16.81
N ASN A 51 7.01 -7.43 16.11
CA ASN A 51 5.55 -7.46 16.12
C ASN A 51 4.93 -8.62 15.31
N GLY A 52 5.72 -9.40 14.57
CA GLY A 52 5.25 -10.53 13.76
C GLY A 52 4.44 -10.15 12.51
N MET A 53 4.24 -8.86 12.20
CA MET A 53 3.35 -8.40 11.11
C MET A 53 4.07 -8.25 9.76
N SER A 54 5.40 -8.30 9.75
CA SER A 54 6.20 -8.12 8.54
C SER A 54 6.22 -9.37 7.68
N SER A 55 5.88 -9.23 6.40
CA SER A 55 5.92 -10.31 5.41
C SER A 55 7.23 -10.35 4.60
N ALA A 56 8.24 -9.57 4.99
CA ALA A 56 9.52 -9.59 4.30
C ALA A 56 10.25 -10.93 4.49
N TYR A 57 10.74 -11.48 3.40
CA TYR A 57 11.71 -12.57 3.36
C TYR A 57 13.11 -12.03 3.07
N ARG A 58 14.14 -12.82 3.39
CA ARG A 58 15.54 -12.36 3.46
C ARG A 58 16.07 -11.82 2.13
N SER A 59 15.56 -12.31 1.01
CA SER A 59 15.99 -11.90 -0.35
C SER A 59 15.13 -10.79 -0.95
N LEU A 60 14.19 -10.21 -0.19
CA LEU A 60 13.23 -9.23 -0.70
C LEU A 60 13.92 -7.95 -1.20
N HIS A 61 13.68 -7.63 -2.47
CA HIS A 61 14.01 -6.35 -3.09
C HIS A 61 12.73 -5.61 -3.46
N ILE A 62 12.79 -4.28 -3.48
CA ILE A 62 11.67 -3.50 -3.98
C ILE A 62 11.48 -3.66 -5.50
N ASN A 63 10.24 -3.49 -5.96
CA ASN A 63 9.86 -3.56 -7.38
C ASN A 63 9.69 -2.19 -8.07
N THR A 64 9.93 -1.10 -7.34
CA THR A 64 9.93 0.28 -7.85
C THR A 64 11.30 0.88 -7.60
N SER A 65 11.80 1.66 -8.55
CA SER A 65 13.12 2.24 -8.50
C SER A 65 13.28 3.25 -7.35
N LYS A 66 14.51 3.39 -6.85
CA LYS A 66 14.84 4.29 -5.72
C LYS A 66 14.38 5.73 -5.97
N THR A 67 14.48 6.20 -7.22
CA THR A 67 14.07 7.56 -7.62
C THR A 67 12.55 7.74 -7.66
N ARG A 68 11.78 6.67 -7.88
CA ARG A 68 10.31 6.69 -7.83
C ARG A 68 9.78 6.50 -6.41
N MET A 69 10.53 5.81 -5.56
CA MET A 69 10.12 5.47 -4.21
C MET A 69 10.42 6.55 -3.18
N ALA A 70 11.53 7.28 -3.31
CA ALA A 70 11.97 8.26 -2.33
C ALA A 70 10.88 9.29 -1.96
N PHE A 71 10.85 9.69 -0.69
CA PHE A 71 10.09 10.86 -0.26
C PHE A 71 10.60 12.12 -0.97
N SER A 72 9.71 13.08 -1.23
CA SER A 72 10.01 14.18 -2.15
C SER A 72 11.11 15.13 -1.67
N ASP A 73 11.41 15.16 -0.38
CA ASP A 73 12.40 16.02 0.26
C ASP A 73 13.56 15.23 0.90
N PHE A 74 13.65 13.93 0.62
CA PHE A 74 14.71 13.08 1.13
C PHE A 74 15.07 12.01 0.09
N PRO A 75 15.93 12.31 -0.89
CA PRO A 75 16.35 11.34 -1.90
C PRO A 75 17.05 10.15 -1.24
N MET A 76 16.92 8.96 -1.86
CA MET A 76 17.74 7.81 -1.43
C MET A 76 19.21 8.05 -1.77
N PRO A 77 20.15 7.50 -0.98
CA PRO A 77 21.58 7.60 -1.24
C PRO A 77 21.99 7.23 -2.69
N GLU A 78 23.00 7.90 -3.21
CA GLU A 78 23.48 7.70 -4.59
C GLU A 78 24.06 6.30 -4.81
N ASP A 79 24.70 5.72 -3.79
CA ASP A 79 25.32 4.39 -3.77
C ASP A 79 24.29 3.24 -3.72
N TYR A 80 23.02 3.51 -3.39
CA TYR A 80 21.99 2.48 -3.41
C TYR A 80 21.73 2.01 -4.86
N PRO A 81 21.49 0.71 -5.10
CA PRO A 81 21.10 0.24 -6.42
C PRO A 81 19.70 0.75 -6.80
N ASP A 82 19.33 0.67 -8.08
CA ASP A 82 18.01 1.14 -8.53
C ASP A 82 16.86 0.44 -7.80
N TYR A 83 17.02 -0.83 -7.46
CA TYR A 83 16.03 -1.63 -6.72
C TYR A 83 16.63 -2.10 -5.39
N PRO A 84 16.65 -1.25 -4.34
CA PRO A 84 17.29 -1.58 -3.08
C PRO A 84 16.73 -2.83 -2.40
N HIS A 85 17.60 -3.50 -1.67
CA HIS A 85 17.25 -4.59 -0.77
C HIS A 85 16.40 -4.07 0.40
N HIS A 86 15.55 -4.91 1.01
CA HIS A 86 14.70 -4.49 2.13
C HIS A 86 15.51 -3.86 3.29
N SER A 87 16.75 -4.30 3.52
CA SER A 87 17.62 -3.73 4.56
C SER A 87 18.10 -2.31 4.22
N GLN A 88 18.37 -2.01 2.95
CA GLN A 88 18.67 -0.66 2.48
C GLN A 88 17.45 0.27 2.63
N ILE A 89 16.26 -0.23 2.31
CA ILE A 89 15.00 0.49 2.50
C ILE A 89 14.78 0.81 3.99
N LEU A 90 15.01 -0.15 4.88
CA LEU A 90 14.89 0.09 6.32
C LEU A 90 15.85 1.19 6.78
N ARG A 91 17.14 1.11 6.39
CA ARG A 91 18.13 2.15 6.72
C ARG A 91 17.73 3.53 6.21
N TYR A 92 17.14 3.60 5.02
CA TYR A 92 16.62 4.86 4.47
C TYR A 92 15.50 5.43 5.35
N PHE A 93 14.56 4.60 5.83
CA PHE A 93 13.52 5.06 6.76
C PHE A 93 14.06 5.45 8.13
N GLU A 94 15.07 4.76 8.64
CA GLU A 94 15.76 5.10 9.88
C GLU A 94 16.45 6.46 9.76
N ALA A 95 17.20 6.68 8.68
CA ALA A 95 17.82 7.97 8.37
C ALA A 95 16.80 9.09 8.17
N TYR A 96 15.67 8.82 7.52
CA TYR A 96 14.56 9.78 7.40
C TYR A 96 14.02 10.16 8.78
N ALA A 97 13.76 9.17 9.64
CA ALA A 97 13.24 9.42 10.97
C ALA A 97 14.23 10.15 11.88
N ASP A 98 15.54 9.94 11.72
CA ASP A 98 16.58 10.70 12.44
C ASP A 98 16.68 12.13 11.91
N ARG A 99 16.71 12.31 10.59
CA ARG A 99 16.84 13.62 9.94
C ARG A 99 15.74 14.61 10.33
N PHE A 100 14.53 14.10 10.56
CA PHE A 100 13.34 14.88 10.91
C PHE A 100 12.92 14.71 12.38
N ASP A 101 13.74 14.08 13.22
CA ASP A 101 13.50 13.87 14.65
C ASP A 101 12.09 13.29 14.95
N LEU A 102 11.73 12.23 14.22
CA LEU A 102 10.38 11.65 14.28
C LEU A 102 10.19 10.72 15.48
N ARG A 103 11.28 10.13 16.00
CA ARG A 103 11.24 9.11 17.05
C ARG A 103 10.64 9.62 18.36
N ARG A 104 10.83 10.89 18.70
CA ARG A 104 10.22 11.50 19.90
C ARG A 104 8.69 11.51 19.89
N HIS A 105 8.08 11.38 18.70
CA HIS A 105 6.63 11.33 18.54
C HIS A 105 6.08 9.90 18.57
N ILE A 106 6.93 8.88 18.63
CA ILE A 106 6.53 7.47 18.51
C ILE A 106 6.65 6.76 19.86
N ARG A 107 5.55 6.16 20.30
CA ARG A 107 5.52 5.21 21.41
C ARG A 107 5.57 3.80 20.84
N PHE A 108 6.73 3.17 20.98
CA PHE A 108 6.97 1.78 20.57
C PHE A 108 6.33 0.80 21.56
N ARG A 109 6.19 -0.46 21.14
CA ARG A 109 5.59 -1.55 21.95
C ARG A 109 4.26 -1.13 22.57
N THR A 110 3.45 -0.42 21.78
CA THR A 110 2.17 0.11 22.24
C THR A 110 1.12 -0.23 21.19
N ALA A 111 0.36 -1.31 21.43
CA ALA A 111 -0.72 -1.68 20.54
C ALA A 111 -1.94 -0.76 20.75
N VAL A 112 -2.63 -0.45 19.65
CA VAL A 112 -3.96 0.16 19.69
C VAL A 112 -4.98 -0.96 19.57
N GLU A 113 -5.84 -1.10 20.58
CA GLU A 113 -6.85 -2.15 20.65
C GLU A 113 -8.22 -1.69 20.15
N ARG A 114 -8.57 -0.42 20.36
CA ARG A 114 -9.91 0.09 20.01
C ARG A 114 -9.92 1.56 19.65
N LEU A 115 -10.72 1.89 18.64
CA LEU A 115 -11.10 3.23 18.22
C LEU A 115 -12.60 3.42 18.35
N GLU A 116 -13.01 4.50 19.03
CA GLU A 116 -14.43 4.84 19.20
C GLU A 116 -14.63 6.35 18.96
N PRO A 117 -15.69 6.76 18.24
CA PRO A 117 -16.05 8.17 18.13
C PRO A 117 -16.39 8.76 19.50
N ALA A 118 -15.91 9.97 19.79
CA ALA A 118 -16.21 10.68 21.04
C ALA A 118 -17.41 11.64 20.95
N GLY A 119 -18.07 11.72 19.78
CA GLY A 119 -19.29 12.51 19.56
C GLY A 119 -19.08 13.92 18.98
N ASP A 120 -17.90 14.53 19.16
CA ASP A 120 -17.57 15.89 18.69
C ASP A 120 -16.57 15.92 17.52
N GLY A 121 -16.38 14.78 16.85
CA GLY A 121 -15.38 14.60 15.78
C GLY A 121 -14.00 14.17 16.29
N SER A 122 -13.78 14.14 17.61
CA SER A 122 -12.61 13.49 18.22
C SER A 122 -12.84 11.99 18.44
N TRP A 123 -11.78 11.28 18.82
CA TRP A 123 -11.75 9.83 18.94
C TRP A 123 -11.13 9.38 20.26
N TRP A 124 -11.74 8.36 20.87
CA TRP A 124 -11.14 7.57 21.93
C TRP A 124 -10.25 6.50 21.33
N VAL A 125 -9.02 6.42 21.82
CA VAL A 125 -8.01 5.41 21.46
C VAL A 125 -7.71 4.62 22.73
N THR A 126 -8.10 3.34 22.74
CA THR A 126 -7.74 2.41 23.81
C THR A 126 -6.49 1.66 23.40
N LEU A 127 -5.47 1.72 24.24
CA LEU A 127 -4.20 1.04 24.10
C LEU A 127 -4.24 -0.30 24.85
N GLU A 128 -3.30 -1.18 24.51
CA GLU A 128 -3.03 -2.39 25.27
C GLU A 128 -2.76 -2.06 26.75
N GLY A 129 -3.36 -2.85 27.64
CA GLY A 129 -3.37 -2.59 29.08
C GLY A 129 -4.50 -1.65 29.54
N GLY A 130 -5.39 -1.22 28.63
CA GLY A 130 -6.62 -0.49 28.97
C GLY A 130 -6.46 1.02 29.09
N GLU A 131 -5.26 1.58 28.86
CA GLU A 131 -5.05 3.02 28.82
C GLU A 131 -5.91 3.65 27.71
N ARG A 132 -6.81 4.57 28.08
CA ARG A 132 -7.71 5.24 27.14
C ARG A 132 -7.33 6.71 27.00
N ARG A 133 -7.06 7.14 25.77
CA ARG A 133 -6.69 8.53 25.46
C ARG A 133 -7.64 9.14 24.43
N ARG A 134 -7.88 10.45 24.55
CA ARG A 134 -8.68 11.20 23.58
C ARG A 134 -7.78 11.95 22.62
N HIS A 135 -8.07 11.87 21.33
CA HIS A 135 -7.33 12.55 20.27
C HIS A 135 -8.31 13.27 19.34
N ARG A 136 -7.98 14.50 18.91
CA ARG A 136 -8.85 15.26 17.99
C ARG A 136 -9.01 14.59 16.62
N ALA A 137 -8.06 13.75 16.23
CA ALA A 137 -8.07 13.01 14.97
C ALA A 137 -7.18 11.77 15.05
N VAL A 138 -7.46 10.78 14.20
CA VAL A 138 -6.72 9.52 14.06
C VAL A 138 -6.37 9.29 12.59
N LEU A 139 -5.09 9.06 12.32
CA LEU A 139 -4.57 8.62 11.03
C LEU A 139 -4.20 7.13 11.13
N VAL A 140 -4.92 6.28 10.41
CA VAL A 140 -4.67 4.84 10.32
C VAL A 140 -3.62 4.57 9.25
N ALA A 141 -2.44 4.10 9.68
CA ALA A 141 -1.30 3.77 8.83
C ALA A 141 -0.75 2.35 9.10
N ASN A 142 -1.63 1.42 9.54
CA ASN A 142 -1.27 0.05 9.94
C ASN A 142 -0.93 -0.89 8.75
N GLY A 143 -1.10 -0.44 7.51
CA GLY A 143 -0.83 -1.21 6.31
C GLY A 143 -1.89 -2.27 5.99
N HIS A 144 -1.73 -2.91 4.83
CA HIS A 144 -2.71 -3.87 4.27
C HIS A 144 -2.09 -5.18 3.76
N HIS A 145 -0.80 -5.42 4.04
CA HIS A 145 -0.07 -6.65 3.66
C HIS A 145 0.40 -7.45 4.88
N TRP A 146 -0.46 -7.60 5.90
CA TRP A 146 -0.12 -8.30 7.14
C TRP A 146 -1.10 -9.42 7.50
N CYS A 147 -2.38 -9.35 7.10
CA CYS A 147 -3.35 -10.40 7.40
C CYS A 147 -3.44 -11.40 6.22
N PRO A 148 -2.79 -12.58 6.28
CA PRO A 148 -2.77 -13.51 5.17
C PRO A 148 -4.18 -14.02 4.84
N ARG A 149 -4.42 -14.30 3.56
CA ARG A 149 -5.62 -15.03 3.14
C ARG A 149 -5.45 -16.50 3.44
N ARG A 150 -6.56 -17.18 3.73
CA ARG A 150 -6.56 -18.62 3.92
C ARG A 150 -6.77 -19.31 2.57
N PRO A 151 -6.03 -20.39 2.27
CA PRO A 151 -6.29 -21.20 1.08
C PRO A 151 -7.66 -21.87 1.20
N THR A 152 -8.29 -22.11 0.06
CA THR A 152 -9.63 -22.74 -0.05
C THR A 152 -9.61 -24.02 -0.87
N ALA A 153 -8.44 -24.56 -1.18
CA ALA A 153 -8.32 -25.80 -1.93
C ALA A 153 -8.88 -26.97 -1.10
N PRO A 154 -9.75 -27.83 -1.68
CA PRO A 154 -10.34 -28.95 -0.97
C PRO A 154 -9.34 -30.10 -0.75
N GLY A 155 -9.58 -30.91 0.27
CA GLY A 155 -8.75 -32.07 0.64
C GLY A 155 -7.64 -31.73 1.63
N ASP A 156 -6.82 -32.73 1.94
CA ASP A 156 -5.76 -32.65 2.95
C ASP A 156 -4.39 -32.76 2.29
N PHE A 157 -3.41 -32.03 2.81
CA PHE A 157 -2.02 -32.08 2.37
C PHE A 157 -1.14 -32.59 3.52
N ALA A 158 -0.34 -33.62 3.25
CA ALA A 158 0.51 -34.28 4.24
C ALA A 158 1.87 -33.57 4.44
N GLY A 159 2.31 -32.79 3.45
CA GLY A 159 3.57 -32.04 3.50
C GLY A 159 3.46 -30.68 4.21
N LEU A 160 4.50 -29.86 4.07
CA LEU A 160 4.56 -28.53 4.67
C LEU A 160 3.77 -27.52 3.83
N ALA A 161 2.70 -26.94 4.37
CA ALA A 161 1.98 -25.84 3.73
C ALA A 161 2.14 -24.53 4.53
N MET A 162 2.47 -23.44 3.85
CA MET A 162 2.60 -22.11 4.47
C MET A 162 2.06 -21.00 3.58
N HIS A 163 1.67 -19.86 4.16
CA HIS A 163 1.41 -18.66 3.36
C HIS A 163 2.74 -17.97 3.03
N SER A 164 2.79 -17.20 1.94
CA SER A 164 3.96 -16.36 1.63
C SER A 164 4.31 -15.31 2.69
N HIS A 165 3.48 -15.15 3.72
CA HIS A 165 3.73 -14.28 4.87
C HIS A 165 4.74 -14.90 5.83
N ASP A 166 4.72 -16.23 5.96
CA ASP A 166 5.52 -16.99 6.89
C ASP A 166 6.87 -17.42 6.29
N TYR A 167 6.99 -17.33 4.96
CA TYR A 167 8.24 -17.61 4.24
C TYR A 167 9.34 -16.59 4.61
N ARG A 168 10.53 -17.08 4.95
CA ARG A 168 11.68 -16.23 5.38
C ARG A 168 12.96 -16.49 4.59
N THR A 169 13.33 -17.75 4.43
CA THR A 169 14.58 -18.20 3.81
C THR A 169 14.33 -19.45 2.96
N PRO A 170 15.20 -19.74 1.99
CA PRO A 170 15.03 -20.91 1.12
C PRO A 170 15.30 -22.26 1.80
N ASP A 171 15.71 -22.30 3.07
CA ASP A 171 16.08 -23.53 3.78
C ASP A 171 14.94 -24.57 3.74
N VAL A 172 13.69 -24.11 3.84
CA VAL A 172 12.49 -24.96 3.76
C VAL A 172 12.23 -25.53 2.37
N LEU A 173 12.91 -25.04 1.33
CA LEU A 173 12.73 -25.40 -0.07
C LEU A 173 13.82 -26.33 -0.60
N VAL A 174 14.95 -26.44 0.11
CA VAL A 174 16.14 -27.18 -0.34
C VAL A 174 15.81 -28.66 -0.58
N ASP A 175 16.14 -29.16 -1.77
CA ASP A 175 15.92 -30.54 -2.21
C ASP A 175 14.46 -31.02 -2.13
N LYS A 176 13.50 -30.08 -2.10
CA LYS A 176 12.05 -30.39 -2.08
C LYS A 176 11.41 -30.22 -3.45
N ARG A 177 10.26 -30.84 -3.65
CA ARG A 177 9.32 -30.54 -4.74
C ARG A 177 8.35 -29.48 -4.23
N VAL A 178 8.51 -28.26 -4.72
CA VAL A 178 7.84 -27.07 -4.19
C VAL A 178 6.75 -26.64 -5.14
N LEU A 179 5.54 -26.46 -4.63
CA LEU A 179 4.45 -25.80 -5.33
C LEU A 179 4.23 -24.39 -4.76
N VAL A 180 4.40 -23.38 -5.60
CA VAL A 180 4.01 -22.01 -5.28
C VAL A 180 2.67 -21.69 -5.94
N VAL A 181 1.67 -21.27 -5.16
CA VAL A 181 0.32 -20.97 -5.67
C VAL A 181 0.11 -19.46 -5.72
N GLY A 182 -0.06 -18.94 -6.94
CA GLY A 182 -0.32 -17.53 -7.21
C GLY A 182 0.85 -16.82 -7.88
N ILE A 183 0.58 -16.14 -8.99
CA ILE A 183 1.59 -15.43 -9.80
C ILE A 183 1.72 -13.93 -9.43
N GLY A 184 1.49 -13.56 -8.17
CA GLY A 184 1.84 -12.22 -7.68
C GLY A 184 3.34 -12.03 -7.49
N ASN A 185 3.79 -10.82 -7.13
CA ASN A 185 5.22 -10.55 -6.91
C ASN A 185 5.84 -11.54 -5.90
N SER A 186 5.23 -11.72 -4.72
CA SER A 186 5.73 -12.69 -3.73
C SER A 186 5.80 -14.12 -4.27
N GLY A 187 4.78 -14.57 -5.01
CA GLY A 187 4.78 -15.94 -5.55
C GLY A 187 5.83 -16.14 -6.63
N VAL A 188 6.05 -15.14 -7.47
CA VAL A 188 7.10 -15.19 -8.48
C VAL A 188 8.49 -15.12 -7.86
N ASP A 189 8.73 -14.23 -6.89
CA ASP A 189 10.02 -14.12 -6.22
C ASP A 189 10.37 -15.43 -5.49
N ILE A 190 9.42 -16.00 -4.73
CA ILE A 190 9.59 -17.28 -4.04
C ILE A 190 9.77 -18.44 -5.03
N ALA A 191 9.02 -18.46 -6.14
CA ALA A 191 9.22 -19.49 -7.17
C ALA A 191 10.60 -19.39 -7.85
N CYS A 192 11.09 -18.17 -8.10
CA CYS A 192 12.43 -17.96 -8.66
C CYS A 192 13.52 -18.38 -7.68
N GLU A 193 13.36 -18.08 -6.39
CA GLU A 193 14.27 -18.55 -5.34
C GLU A 193 14.22 -20.07 -5.16
N SER A 194 13.01 -20.65 -5.13
CA SER A 194 12.78 -22.10 -5.12
C SER A 194 13.51 -22.79 -6.28
N ALA A 195 13.45 -22.25 -7.50
CA ALA A 195 14.07 -22.85 -8.68
C ALA A 195 15.61 -23.00 -8.59
N ARG A 196 16.26 -22.31 -7.64
CA ARG A 196 17.70 -22.42 -7.36
C ARG A 196 18.04 -23.48 -6.32
N HIS A 197 17.11 -23.79 -5.41
CA HIS A 197 17.38 -24.62 -4.22
C HIS A 197 16.58 -25.93 -4.19
N ALA A 198 15.40 -25.95 -4.80
CA ALA A 198 14.48 -27.07 -4.81
C ALA A 198 14.87 -28.13 -5.84
N ALA A 199 14.49 -29.39 -5.58
CA ALA A 199 14.61 -30.48 -6.53
C ALA A 199 13.69 -30.27 -7.75
N ALA A 200 12.48 -29.73 -7.52
CA ALA A 200 11.56 -29.30 -8.57
C ALA A 200 10.71 -28.12 -8.09
N THR A 201 10.40 -27.20 -9.00
CA THR A 201 9.54 -26.04 -8.70
C THR A 201 8.36 -25.98 -9.65
N PHE A 202 7.16 -25.86 -9.07
CA PHE A 202 5.90 -25.68 -9.77
C PHE A 202 5.30 -24.33 -9.41
N LEU A 203 4.81 -23.58 -10.38
CA LEU A 203 4.11 -22.31 -10.17
C LEU A 203 2.68 -22.42 -10.70
N SER A 204 1.72 -22.49 -9.79
CA SER A 204 0.30 -22.56 -10.13
C SER A 204 -0.30 -21.17 -10.33
N THR A 205 -1.06 -21.00 -11.41
CA THR A 205 -1.79 -19.76 -11.67
C THR A 205 -3.12 -19.99 -12.39
N ARG A 206 -4.19 -19.36 -11.89
CA ARG A 206 -5.52 -19.43 -12.48
C ARG A 206 -5.70 -18.55 -13.72
N ARG A 207 -5.15 -17.34 -13.70
CA ARG A 207 -5.41 -16.30 -14.72
C ARG A 207 -4.14 -15.79 -15.41
N SER A 208 -2.97 -16.27 -14.99
CA SER A 208 -1.65 -15.70 -15.32
C SER A 208 -1.56 -14.20 -14.97
N ALA A 209 -0.40 -13.59 -15.21
CA ALA A 209 -0.16 -12.16 -15.06
C ALA A 209 0.81 -11.66 -16.14
N HIS A 210 0.71 -10.38 -16.49
CA HIS A 210 1.69 -9.75 -17.35
C HIS A 210 2.99 -9.61 -16.57
N ILE A 211 4.06 -10.25 -17.08
CA ILE A 211 5.38 -10.20 -16.45
C ILE A 211 6.14 -8.99 -16.99
N LEU A 212 6.56 -8.09 -16.10
CA LEU A 212 7.33 -6.89 -16.42
C LEU A 212 8.77 -7.11 -15.98
N PRO A 213 9.77 -6.85 -16.85
CA PRO A 213 11.16 -6.87 -16.41
C PRO A 213 11.43 -5.65 -15.50
N LYS A 214 12.44 -5.75 -14.62
CA LYS A 214 12.91 -4.59 -13.85
C LYS A 214 13.55 -3.54 -14.76
N TYR A 215 14.31 -3.98 -15.75
CA TYR A 215 15.01 -3.09 -16.69
C TYR A 215 14.44 -3.22 -18.11
N ALA A 216 14.34 -2.09 -18.81
CA ALA A 216 14.10 -2.04 -20.24
C ALA A 216 15.06 -0.99 -20.84
N PHE A 217 15.78 -1.36 -21.91
CA PHE A 217 16.72 -0.47 -22.59
C PHE A 217 17.74 0.20 -21.64
N GLY A 218 18.28 -0.57 -20.69
CA GLY A 218 19.27 -0.10 -19.71
C GLY A 218 18.72 0.80 -18.60
N ARG A 219 17.39 0.94 -18.47
CA ARG A 219 16.76 1.82 -17.47
C ARG A 219 15.68 1.11 -16.67
N PRO A 220 15.44 1.49 -15.40
CA PRO A 220 14.32 0.95 -14.61
C PRO A 220 12.97 1.19 -15.31
N ILE A 221 12.14 0.16 -15.40
CA ILE A 221 10.93 0.17 -16.24
C ILE A 221 9.89 1.22 -15.79
N ASP A 222 9.85 1.53 -14.49
CA ASP A 222 8.92 2.50 -13.92
C ASP A 222 9.32 3.97 -14.22
N THR A 223 10.50 4.19 -14.79
CA THR A 223 10.91 5.51 -15.29
C THR A 223 10.24 5.86 -16.62
N PHE A 224 9.80 4.87 -17.41
CA PHE A 224 9.09 5.08 -18.68
C PHE A 224 7.67 5.62 -18.50
N THR A 225 7.05 5.37 -17.33
CA THR A 225 5.80 6.03 -16.97
C THR A 225 6.10 7.46 -16.52
N THR A 226 5.63 8.46 -17.27
CA THR A 226 5.87 9.88 -17.01
C THR A 226 4.55 10.62 -16.79
N PRO A 227 4.56 11.85 -16.22
CA PRO A 227 3.36 12.67 -16.12
C PRO A 227 2.67 12.92 -17.47
N LEU A 228 3.45 13.00 -18.57
CA LEU A 228 2.92 13.20 -19.92
C LEU A 228 2.28 11.92 -20.45
N SER A 229 2.96 10.78 -20.35
CA SER A 229 2.42 9.50 -20.84
C SER A 229 1.17 9.08 -20.08
N SER A 230 1.07 9.39 -18.78
CA SER A 230 -0.13 9.11 -17.97
C SER A 230 -1.35 9.98 -18.30
N ARG A 231 -1.21 11.01 -19.15
CA ARG A 231 -2.37 11.80 -19.65
C ARG A 231 -2.98 11.23 -20.92
N LEU A 232 -2.29 10.30 -21.58
CA LEU A 232 -2.79 9.69 -22.82
C LEU A 232 -4.01 8.80 -22.55
N PRO A 233 -4.89 8.57 -23.55
CA PRO A 233 -5.95 7.58 -23.43
C PRO A 233 -5.41 6.19 -23.05
N LEU A 234 -6.13 5.46 -22.21
CA LEU A 234 -5.68 4.16 -21.66
C LEU A 234 -5.31 3.15 -22.76
N ALA A 235 -6.04 3.14 -23.88
CA ALA A 235 -5.75 2.28 -25.03
C ALA A 235 -4.36 2.57 -25.62
N LEU A 236 -3.99 3.85 -25.74
CA LEU A 236 -2.68 4.25 -26.25
C LEU A 236 -1.57 3.93 -25.26
N GLN A 237 -1.78 4.21 -23.96
CA GLN A 237 -0.84 3.82 -22.91
C GLN A 237 -0.55 2.31 -22.97
N ARG A 238 -1.60 1.49 -23.10
CA ARG A 238 -1.51 0.04 -23.23
C ARG A 238 -0.69 -0.37 -24.45
N ARG A 239 -0.95 0.20 -25.64
CA ARG A 239 -0.22 -0.12 -26.87
C ARG A 239 1.27 0.22 -26.76
N ILE A 240 1.60 1.39 -26.20
CA ILE A 240 2.99 1.81 -25.97
C ILE A 240 3.68 0.81 -25.04
N PHE A 241 3.04 0.46 -23.92
CA PHE A 241 3.64 -0.45 -22.94
C PHE A 241 3.76 -1.88 -23.47
N GLU A 242 2.79 -2.38 -24.24
CA GLU A 242 2.89 -3.66 -24.94
C GLU A 242 4.04 -3.68 -25.95
N LEU A 243 4.27 -2.58 -26.69
CA LEU A 243 5.40 -2.47 -27.61
C LEU A 243 6.74 -2.49 -26.87
N ILE A 244 6.87 -1.74 -25.77
CA ILE A 244 8.07 -1.75 -24.90
C ILE A 244 8.36 -3.17 -24.42
N LEU A 245 7.34 -3.90 -23.94
CA LEU A 245 7.50 -5.29 -23.48
C LEU A 245 7.89 -6.22 -24.63
N LYS A 246 7.25 -6.07 -25.81
CA LYS A 246 7.56 -6.89 -26.99
C LYS A 246 9.01 -6.69 -27.44
N LEU A 247 9.50 -5.45 -27.47
CA LEU A 247 10.86 -5.12 -27.89
C LEU A 247 11.91 -5.48 -26.83
N SER A 248 11.58 -5.40 -25.54
CA SER A 248 12.54 -5.68 -24.45
C SER A 248 12.71 -7.16 -24.14
N ARG A 249 11.63 -7.95 -24.20
CA ARG A 249 11.65 -9.36 -23.76
C ARG A 249 10.87 -10.33 -24.63
N GLY A 250 10.22 -9.86 -25.70
CA GLY A 250 9.33 -10.68 -26.52
C GLY A 250 8.07 -11.19 -25.78
N PRO A 251 7.29 -12.09 -26.41
CA PRO A 251 6.10 -12.68 -25.80
C PRO A 251 6.45 -13.59 -24.62
N GLN A 252 5.71 -13.49 -23.50
CA GLN A 252 5.94 -14.39 -22.34
C GLN A 252 5.59 -15.87 -22.63
N THR A 253 4.72 -16.11 -23.61
CA THR A 253 4.30 -17.45 -24.03
C THR A 253 5.43 -18.25 -24.66
N THR A 254 6.41 -17.58 -25.29
CA THR A 254 7.60 -18.24 -25.85
C THR A 254 8.44 -18.90 -24.77
N PHE A 255 8.37 -18.40 -23.54
CA PHE A 255 9.05 -18.97 -22.38
C PHE A 255 8.23 -20.02 -21.64
N GLY A 256 7.00 -20.32 -22.06
CA GLY A 256 6.10 -21.25 -21.36
C GLY A 256 5.17 -20.60 -20.31
N VAL A 257 5.22 -19.27 -20.11
CA VAL A 257 4.27 -18.58 -19.22
C VAL A 257 2.99 -18.22 -20.00
N PRO A 258 1.80 -18.71 -19.59
CA PRO A 258 0.55 -18.48 -20.31
C PRO A 258 0.24 -16.99 -20.46
N ARG A 259 -0.42 -16.63 -21.56
CA ARG A 259 -0.93 -15.26 -21.74
C ARG A 259 -2.03 -14.98 -20.72
N PRO A 260 -2.05 -13.81 -20.06
CA PRO A 260 -3.11 -13.48 -19.13
C PRO A 260 -4.45 -13.29 -19.83
N GLN A 261 -5.54 -13.66 -19.15
CA GLN A 261 -6.93 -13.48 -19.62
C GLN A 261 -7.42 -12.01 -19.55
N HIS A 262 -6.52 -11.06 -19.29
CA HIS A 262 -6.82 -9.64 -19.16
C HIS A 262 -5.77 -8.81 -19.88
N HIS A 263 -6.13 -7.59 -20.27
CA HIS A 263 -5.18 -6.70 -20.91
C HIS A 263 -4.23 -6.06 -19.91
N LEU A 264 -3.09 -5.58 -20.41
CA LEU A 264 -2.13 -4.82 -19.62
C LEU A 264 -2.82 -3.56 -19.02
N LEU A 265 -2.45 -3.24 -17.77
CA LEU A 265 -3.05 -2.17 -16.95
C LEU A 265 -4.51 -2.40 -16.46
N GLN A 266 -5.06 -3.61 -16.65
CA GLN A 266 -6.34 -4.05 -16.03
C GLN A 266 -6.15 -4.92 -14.78
N ALA A 267 -4.92 -5.22 -14.41
CA ALA A 267 -4.56 -5.85 -13.15
C ALA A 267 -3.18 -5.34 -12.75
N HIS A 268 -2.81 -5.52 -11.48
CA HIS A 268 -1.45 -5.21 -11.05
C HIS A 268 -0.47 -6.17 -11.74
N PRO A 269 0.48 -5.67 -12.56
CA PRO A 269 1.44 -6.53 -13.23
C PRO A 269 2.39 -7.16 -12.21
N THR A 270 3.01 -8.27 -12.60
CA THR A 270 4.03 -8.93 -11.78
C THR A 270 5.40 -8.55 -12.31
N VAL A 271 6.26 -8.01 -11.45
CA VAL A 271 7.60 -7.55 -11.82
C VAL A 271 8.59 -8.67 -11.51
N SER A 272 9.28 -9.16 -12.53
CA SER A 272 10.36 -10.14 -12.37
C SER A 272 11.31 -10.09 -13.56
N ALA A 273 12.61 -10.15 -13.28
CA ALA A 273 13.65 -10.30 -14.30
C ALA A 273 14.04 -11.76 -14.55
N GLU A 274 13.63 -12.69 -13.67
CA GLU A 274 14.15 -14.06 -13.64
C GLU A 274 13.14 -15.09 -14.14
N LEU A 275 11.84 -14.87 -13.85
CA LEU A 275 10.80 -15.88 -14.05
C LEU A 275 10.79 -16.45 -15.47
N LEU A 276 10.80 -15.58 -16.49
CA LEU A 276 10.69 -16.03 -17.87
C LEU A 276 11.86 -16.93 -18.26
N ASN A 277 13.08 -16.57 -17.87
CA ASN A 277 14.26 -17.39 -18.17
C ASN A 277 14.22 -18.72 -17.40
N LEU A 278 13.82 -18.71 -16.12
CA LEU A 278 13.72 -19.93 -15.32
C LEU A 278 12.65 -20.90 -15.85
N VAL A 279 11.52 -20.39 -16.34
CA VAL A 279 10.51 -21.24 -17.01
C VAL A 279 11.05 -21.73 -18.35
N GLY A 280 11.70 -20.86 -19.14
CA GLY A 280 12.32 -21.24 -20.42
C GLY A 280 13.43 -22.30 -20.29
N HIS A 281 14.15 -22.31 -19.17
CA HIS A 281 15.15 -23.34 -18.82
C HIS A 281 14.51 -24.64 -18.27
N GLY A 282 13.18 -24.70 -18.10
CA GLY A 282 12.50 -25.83 -17.48
C GLY A 282 12.71 -25.94 -15.97
N ARG A 283 13.28 -24.93 -15.31
CA ARG A 283 13.50 -24.91 -13.85
C ARG A 283 12.22 -24.64 -13.05
N ILE A 284 11.23 -24.01 -13.69
CA ILE A 284 9.89 -23.77 -13.12
C ILE A 284 8.85 -24.32 -14.10
N ALA A 285 8.06 -25.29 -13.66
CA ALA A 285 6.91 -25.79 -14.41
C ALA A 285 5.66 -24.97 -14.07
N ILE A 286 5.04 -24.36 -15.08
CA ILE A 286 3.76 -23.66 -14.88
C ILE A 286 2.63 -24.69 -14.80
N LYS A 287 1.76 -24.55 -13.80
CA LYS A 287 0.59 -25.39 -13.59
C LYS A 287 -0.71 -24.55 -13.57
N PRO A 288 -1.86 -25.13 -13.94
CA PRO A 288 -3.15 -24.46 -13.76
C PRO A 288 -3.53 -24.39 -12.27
N ASP A 289 -4.75 -23.93 -11.98
CA ASP A 289 -5.23 -23.79 -10.59
C ASP A 289 -5.23 -25.15 -9.87
N VAL A 290 -5.03 -25.12 -8.56
CA VAL A 290 -5.11 -26.32 -7.71
C VAL A 290 -6.57 -26.77 -7.64
N GLU A 291 -6.83 -28.00 -8.05
CA GLU A 291 -8.17 -28.60 -7.97
C GLU A 291 -8.38 -29.24 -6.59
N ARG A 292 -7.43 -30.07 -6.13
CA ARG A 292 -7.56 -30.83 -4.88
C ARG A 292 -6.20 -31.20 -4.28
N LEU A 293 -6.14 -31.21 -2.95
CA LEU A 293 -5.04 -31.75 -2.17
C LEU A 293 -5.32 -33.23 -1.87
N CYS A 294 -4.34 -34.09 -2.15
CA CYS A 294 -4.47 -35.54 -2.12
C CYS A 294 -3.32 -36.18 -1.32
N GLY A 295 -3.17 -35.79 -0.04
CA GLY A 295 -2.09 -36.27 0.82
C GLY A 295 -0.74 -35.70 0.38
N GLU A 296 0.14 -36.53 -0.18
CA GLU A 296 1.46 -36.14 -0.70
C GLU A 296 1.42 -35.61 -2.15
N ARG A 297 0.24 -35.61 -2.78
CA ARG A 297 0.05 -35.19 -4.17
C ARG A 297 -0.94 -34.04 -4.28
N VAL A 298 -0.78 -33.25 -5.33
CA VAL A 298 -1.68 -32.15 -5.68
C VAL A 298 -2.22 -32.40 -7.09
N ARG A 299 -3.55 -32.41 -7.23
CA ARG A 299 -4.25 -32.45 -8.52
C ARG A 299 -4.53 -31.03 -8.99
N PHE A 300 -4.25 -30.78 -10.27
CA PHE A 300 -4.50 -29.49 -10.92
C PHE A 300 -5.71 -29.57 -11.85
N ALA A 301 -6.27 -28.41 -12.21
CA ALA A 301 -7.49 -28.31 -13.01
C ALA A 301 -7.40 -28.89 -14.44
N ASP A 302 -6.21 -29.24 -14.93
CA ASP A 302 -6.02 -29.96 -16.20
C ASP A 302 -6.00 -31.49 -16.03
N GLY A 303 -6.25 -31.98 -14.81
CA GLY A 303 -6.18 -33.40 -14.46
C GLY A 303 -4.76 -33.91 -14.18
N SER A 304 -3.72 -33.09 -14.36
CA SER A 304 -2.36 -33.48 -14.00
C SER A 304 -2.18 -33.57 -12.48
N GLU A 305 -1.27 -34.42 -12.04
CA GLU A 305 -0.97 -34.63 -10.63
C GLU A 305 0.53 -34.65 -10.39
N GLU A 306 0.98 -33.86 -9.42
CA GLU A 306 2.37 -33.83 -8.99
C GLU A 306 2.47 -34.24 -7.54
N ALA A 307 3.56 -34.94 -7.19
CA ALA A 307 3.89 -35.18 -5.81
C ALA A 307 4.69 -33.98 -5.28
N ILE A 308 4.25 -33.43 -4.14
CA ILE A 308 4.67 -32.13 -3.63
C ILE A 308 5.03 -32.28 -2.15
N ASP A 309 6.17 -31.74 -1.75
CA ASP A 309 6.63 -31.79 -0.36
C ASP A 309 6.32 -30.49 0.38
N VAL A 310 6.32 -29.36 -0.34
CA VAL A 310 6.08 -28.02 0.21
C VAL A 310 5.12 -27.22 -0.66
N ILE A 311 4.10 -26.62 -0.05
CA ILE A 311 3.21 -25.66 -0.70
C ILE A 311 3.41 -24.27 -0.10
N VAL A 312 3.69 -23.28 -0.94
CA VAL A 312 3.69 -21.87 -0.57
C VAL A 312 2.49 -21.16 -1.20
N TRP A 313 1.52 -20.79 -0.38
CA TRP A 313 0.33 -20.04 -0.79
C TRP A 313 0.65 -18.55 -0.91
N ALA A 314 0.98 -18.09 -2.11
CA ALA A 314 1.21 -16.68 -2.44
C ALA A 314 -0.08 -15.98 -2.93
N ILE A 315 -1.16 -16.18 -2.18
CA ILE A 315 -2.53 -15.80 -2.56
C ILE A 315 -2.95 -14.40 -2.08
N GLY A 316 -2.06 -13.69 -1.38
CA GLY A 316 -2.24 -12.29 -1.00
C GLY A 316 -2.92 -12.08 0.36
N TYR A 317 -3.36 -10.86 0.63
CA TYR A 317 -3.73 -10.41 1.98
C TYR A 317 -5.17 -9.88 2.05
N ARG A 318 -5.71 -9.85 3.26
CA ARG A 318 -6.98 -9.18 3.61
C ARG A 318 -6.69 -7.82 4.24
N ILE A 319 -7.51 -6.83 3.91
CA ILE A 319 -7.52 -5.53 4.57
C ILE A 319 -8.26 -5.70 5.90
N ARG A 320 -7.62 -5.33 7.00
CA ARG A 320 -8.17 -5.47 8.36
C ARG A 320 -7.78 -4.28 9.23
N PHE A 321 -8.74 -3.86 10.04
CA PHE A 321 -8.59 -2.83 11.07
C PHE A 321 -9.10 -3.44 12.39
N PRO A 322 -8.32 -4.30 13.08
CA PRO A 322 -8.80 -5.04 14.25
C PRO A 322 -9.25 -4.12 15.39
N PHE A 323 -8.71 -2.90 15.44
CA PHE A 323 -9.06 -1.85 16.39
C PHE A 323 -10.27 -0.99 15.99
N LEU A 324 -10.86 -1.20 14.81
CA LEU A 324 -11.97 -0.39 14.32
C LEU A 324 -13.23 -1.24 14.18
N ASP A 325 -14.34 -0.76 14.74
CA ASP A 325 -15.63 -1.43 14.62
C ASP A 325 -16.07 -1.52 13.15
N ARG A 326 -16.52 -2.70 12.71
CA ARG A 326 -16.97 -2.92 11.32
C ARG A 326 -18.18 -2.05 10.95
N ARG A 327 -18.96 -1.57 11.91
CA ARG A 327 -20.05 -0.61 11.70
C ARG A 327 -19.55 0.77 11.24
N ILE A 328 -18.29 1.10 11.52
CA ILE A 328 -17.65 2.35 11.09
C ILE A 328 -17.07 2.19 9.69
N LEU A 329 -16.32 1.12 9.47
CA LEU A 329 -15.78 0.78 8.16
C LEU A 329 -15.60 -0.73 8.07
N ASP A 330 -16.38 -1.37 7.20
CA ASP A 330 -16.23 -2.79 6.93
C ASP A 330 -15.38 -3.01 5.67
N PRO A 331 -14.15 -3.56 5.79
CA PRO A 331 -13.30 -3.87 4.65
C PRO A 331 -13.66 -5.21 3.99
N GLU A 332 -14.92 -5.65 4.06
CA GLU A 332 -15.36 -6.91 3.47
C GLU A 332 -15.04 -6.97 1.97
N GLY A 333 -14.53 -8.12 1.52
CA GLY A 333 -14.02 -8.28 0.16
C GLY A 333 -12.84 -7.35 -0.19
N ASN A 334 -12.16 -6.77 0.80
CA ASN A 334 -11.17 -5.70 0.68
C ASN A 334 -11.71 -4.38 0.08
N ALA A 335 -13.02 -4.19 -0.01
CA ALA A 335 -13.59 -2.95 -0.51
C ALA A 335 -13.74 -1.93 0.62
N VAL A 336 -13.27 -0.70 0.41
CA VAL A 336 -13.40 0.39 1.38
C VAL A 336 -13.92 1.65 0.71
N ARG A 337 -14.92 2.29 1.32
CA ARG A 337 -15.52 3.53 0.80
C ARG A 337 -14.87 4.76 1.42
N LEU A 338 -13.87 5.29 0.73
CA LEU A 338 -13.07 6.40 1.22
C LEU A 338 -12.90 7.47 0.14
N TYR A 339 -13.23 8.71 0.47
CA TYR A 339 -13.01 9.85 -0.42
C TYR A 339 -11.51 10.01 -0.67
N LEU A 340 -11.14 9.88 -1.95
CA LEU A 340 -9.75 9.82 -2.41
C LEU A 340 -8.90 8.80 -1.65
N HIS A 341 -9.46 7.67 -1.21
CA HIS A 341 -8.77 6.64 -0.40
C HIS A 341 -8.21 7.14 0.94
N VAL A 342 -8.73 8.26 1.47
CA VAL A 342 -8.24 8.87 2.72
C VAL A 342 -9.37 9.08 3.73
N VAL A 343 -10.49 9.67 3.31
CA VAL A 343 -11.50 10.20 4.25
C VAL A 343 -12.79 9.36 4.21
N PRO A 344 -13.22 8.74 5.33
CA PRO A 344 -14.57 8.19 5.47
C PRO A 344 -15.58 9.34 5.72
N PRO A 345 -16.50 9.65 4.78
CA PRO A 345 -17.35 10.85 4.88
C PRO A 345 -18.27 10.89 6.10
N ALA A 346 -18.62 9.73 6.66
CA ALA A 346 -19.49 9.60 7.83
C ALA A 346 -18.76 9.76 9.17
N HIS A 347 -17.42 9.77 9.17
CA HIS A 347 -16.61 9.67 10.38
C HIS A 347 -15.53 10.76 10.42
N PRO A 348 -15.91 12.01 10.76
CA PRO A 348 -14.96 13.12 10.90
C PRO A 348 -13.83 12.77 11.89
N GLY A 349 -12.63 13.31 11.63
CA GLY A 349 -11.46 13.06 12.47
C GLY A 349 -10.76 11.72 12.20
N LEU A 350 -11.34 10.80 11.40
CA LEU A 350 -10.67 9.56 10.98
C LEU A 350 -10.10 9.70 9.58
N TYR A 351 -8.88 9.23 9.37
CA TYR A 351 -8.18 9.29 8.08
C TYR A 351 -7.37 8.01 7.86
N PHE A 352 -7.21 7.60 6.61
CA PHE A 352 -6.40 6.44 6.22
C PHE A 352 -5.23 6.89 5.35
N ILE A 353 -4.02 6.42 5.67
CA ILE A 353 -2.79 6.77 4.95
C ILE A 353 -2.15 5.52 4.38
N GLY A 354 -1.87 5.54 3.08
CA GLY A 354 -1.26 4.43 2.34
C GLY A 354 -2.19 3.23 2.11
N LEU A 355 -3.50 3.39 2.29
CA LEU A 355 -4.51 2.37 1.93
C LEU A 355 -4.84 2.43 0.43
N ILE A 356 -3.80 2.25 -0.38
CA ILE A 356 -3.83 2.30 -1.84
C ILE A 356 -2.84 1.29 -2.41
N GLN A 357 -3.11 0.77 -3.60
CA GLN A 357 -2.21 -0.09 -4.35
C GLN A 357 -1.88 0.56 -5.70
N PRO A 358 -0.87 1.46 -5.74
CA PRO A 358 -0.55 2.17 -6.96
C PRO A 358 0.12 1.30 -8.02
N LEU A 359 -0.12 1.62 -9.29
CA LEU A 359 0.84 1.33 -10.36
C LEU A 359 2.03 2.31 -10.23
N GLY A 360 2.90 2.04 -9.26
CA GLY A 360 4.01 2.90 -8.85
C GLY A 360 4.34 2.72 -7.37
N ALA A 361 5.07 3.67 -6.79
CA ALA A 361 5.45 3.61 -5.37
C ALA A 361 4.36 4.20 -4.45
N VAL A 362 4.14 3.59 -3.29
CA VAL A 362 3.17 4.08 -2.29
C VAL A 362 3.71 5.27 -1.48
N MET A 363 5.01 5.32 -1.20
CA MET A 363 5.61 6.29 -0.28
C MET A 363 5.37 7.75 -0.67
N PRO A 364 5.58 8.17 -1.95
CA PRO A 364 5.29 9.55 -2.34
C PRO A 364 3.79 9.89 -2.34
N LEU A 365 2.93 8.88 -2.52
CA LEU A 365 1.47 9.09 -2.47
C LEU A 365 0.98 9.20 -1.03
N ALA A 366 1.51 8.38 -0.13
CA ALA A 366 1.27 8.49 1.31
C ALA A 366 1.76 9.84 1.85
N GLU A 367 2.87 10.38 1.33
CA GLU A 367 3.32 11.74 1.62
C GLU A 367 2.27 12.79 1.19
N GLU A 368 1.74 12.70 -0.02
CA GLU A 368 0.72 13.65 -0.51
C GLU A 368 -0.60 13.54 0.26
N GLN A 369 -1.02 12.32 0.63
CA GLN A 369 -2.15 12.10 1.54
C GLN A 369 -1.89 12.77 2.90
N SER A 370 -0.71 12.55 3.47
CA SER A 370 -0.31 13.09 4.78
C SER A 370 -0.26 14.62 4.79
N ARG A 371 0.33 15.24 3.76
CA ARG A 371 0.35 16.71 3.60
C ARG A 371 -1.05 17.28 3.49
N TRP A 372 -1.95 16.60 2.79
CA TRP A 372 -3.34 17.04 2.67
C TRP A 372 -4.09 16.94 4.01
N VAL A 373 -3.98 15.81 4.71
CA VAL A 373 -4.62 15.62 6.02
C VAL A 373 -4.07 16.60 7.06
N ALA A 374 -2.76 16.83 7.10
CA ALA A 374 -2.15 17.82 7.98
C ALA A 374 -2.72 19.23 7.73
N GLU A 375 -2.93 19.63 6.46
CA GLU A 375 -3.58 20.91 6.15
C GLU A 375 -5.06 20.98 6.51
N LEU A 376 -5.79 19.87 6.42
CA LEU A 376 -7.17 19.79 6.92
C LEU A 376 -7.20 20.03 8.44
N LEU A 377 -6.32 19.36 9.19
CA LEU A 377 -6.25 19.46 10.65
C LEU A 377 -5.68 20.79 11.14
N ALA A 378 -4.90 21.48 10.32
CA ALA A 378 -4.43 22.84 10.59
C ALA A 378 -5.43 23.93 10.16
N GLY A 379 -6.62 23.57 9.67
CA GLY A 379 -7.62 24.51 9.18
C GLY A 379 -7.22 25.27 7.91
N ARG A 380 -6.13 24.85 7.23
CA ARG A 380 -5.64 25.45 5.98
C ARG A 380 -6.39 24.93 4.76
N CYS A 381 -7.01 23.76 4.87
CA CYS A 381 -7.88 23.15 3.87
C CYS A 381 -9.25 22.81 4.49
N ALA A 382 -10.29 22.77 3.66
CA ALA A 382 -11.60 22.25 4.04
C ALA A 382 -12.08 21.18 3.05
N LEU A 383 -12.72 20.13 3.57
CA LEU A 383 -13.38 19.10 2.77
C LEU A 383 -14.61 19.67 2.02
N PRO A 384 -14.99 19.08 0.89
CA PRO A 384 -16.27 19.36 0.28
C PRO A 384 -17.40 18.76 1.13
N GLU A 385 -18.65 19.06 0.78
CA GLU A 385 -19.80 18.48 1.47
C GLU A 385 -19.85 16.95 1.34
N ARG A 386 -20.44 16.29 2.33
CA ARG A 386 -20.55 14.83 2.38
C ARG A 386 -21.13 14.24 1.10
N ALA A 387 -22.22 14.81 0.59
CA ALA A 387 -22.85 14.34 -0.64
C ALA A 387 -21.91 14.42 -1.87
N ALA A 388 -21.04 15.44 -1.94
CA ALA A 388 -20.04 15.54 -3.01
C ALA A 388 -18.91 14.52 -2.85
N MET A 389 -18.52 14.21 -1.60
CA MET A 389 -17.56 13.14 -1.32
C MET A 389 -18.12 11.77 -1.73
N GLU A 390 -19.36 11.45 -1.34
CA GLU A 390 -20.02 10.18 -1.70
C GLU A 390 -20.15 10.00 -3.21
N ARG A 391 -20.64 11.02 -3.93
CA ARG A 391 -20.71 10.98 -5.41
C ARG A 391 -19.35 10.71 -6.05
N ARG A 392 -18.28 11.28 -5.48
CA ARG A 392 -16.92 11.04 -5.98
C ARG A 392 -16.46 9.62 -5.68
N ILE A 393 -16.74 9.09 -4.50
CA ILE A 393 -16.44 7.70 -4.13
C ILE A 393 -17.10 6.74 -5.11
N ASP A 394 -18.40 6.93 -5.38
CA ASP A 394 -19.14 6.07 -6.30
C ASP A 394 -18.57 6.12 -7.72
N ALA A 395 -18.23 7.32 -8.21
CA ALA A 395 -17.60 7.49 -9.51
C ALA A 395 -16.22 6.82 -9.60
N ASP A 396 -15.39 6.96 -8.57
CA ASP A 396 -14.05 6.35 -8.53
C ASP A 396 -14.14 4.81 -8.45
N LEU A 397 -15.04 4.26 -7.62
CA LEU A 397 -15.29 2.82 -7.52
C LEU A 397 -15.82 2.24 -8.83
N GLU A 398 -16.74 2.93 -9.49
CA GLU A 398 -17.29 2.50 -10.78
C GLU A 398 -16.24 2.56 -11.91
N ALA A 399 -15.39 3.60 -11.92
CA ALA A 399 -14.27 3.68 -12.84
C ALA A 399 -13.26 2.54 -12.62
N MET A 400 -12.98 2.20 -11.36
CA MET A 400 -12.11 1.08 -11.00
C MET A 400 -12.71 -0.26 -11.43
N ARG A 401 -14.00 -0.51 -11.14
CA ARG A 401 -14.72 -1.74 -11.54
C ARG A 401 -14.73 -1.95 -13.05
N ARG A 402 -14.89 -0.88 -13.84
CA ARG A 402 -14.86 -0.95 -15.31
C ARG A 402 -13.48 -1.26 -15.87
N ARG A 403 -12.42 -0.87 -15.17
CA ARG A 403 -11.03 -1.04 -15.65
C ARG A 403 -10.38 -2.34 -15.18
N TYR A 404 -10.52 -2.66 -13.89
CA TYR A 404 -9.76 -3.72 -13.25
C TYR A 404 -10.50 -5.04 -13.20
N VAL A 405 -9.76 -6.15 -13.31
CA VAL A 405 -10.31 -7.50 -13.17
C VAL A 405 -10.94 -7.67 -11.79
N HIS A 406 -12.21 -8.07 -11.75
CA HIS A 406 -12.93 -8.32 -10.51
C HIS A 406 -12.22 -9.38 -9.67
N SER A 407 -11.68 -8.94 -8.53
CA SER A 407 -10.97 -9.71 -7.53
C SER A 407 -10.82 -8.84 -6.29
N GLU A 408 -10.83 -9.44 -5.10
CA GLU A 408 -10.53 -8.75 -3.85
C GLU A 408 -9.08 -8.21 -3.76
N ARG A 409 -8.20 -8.59 -4.70
CA ARG A 409 -6.89 -7.95 -4.86
C ARG A 409 -7.02 -6.58 -5.53
N HIS A 410 -8.09 -6.35 -6.29
CA HIS A 410 -8.28 -5.18 -7.13
C HIS A 410 -9.36 -4.20 -6.62
N THR A 411 -9.24 -3.78 -5.36
CA THR A 411 -10.21 -2.90 -4.69
C THR A 411 -9.69 -1.53 -4.27
N ILE A 412 -8.38 -1.27 -4.40
CA ILE A 412 -7.72 -0.03 -3.94
C ILE A 412 -6.69 0.50 -4.94
N GLN A 413 -6.86 0.19 -6.24
CA GLN A 413 -5.89 0.53 -7.28
C GLN A 413 -5.96 1.99 -7.65
N VAL A 414 -4.78 2.59 -7.79
CA VAL A 414 -4.64 3.96 -8.28
C VAL A 414 -3.52 4.04 -9.31
N ASP A 415 -3.68 4.91 -10.30
CA ASP A 415 -2.56 5.28 -11.17
C ASP A 415 -1.75 6.39 -10.50
N PHE A 416 -0.43 6.23 -10.42
CA PHE A 416 0.42 7.12 -9.63
C PHE A 416 0.25 8.60 -9.98
N PHE A 417 0.43 9.01 -11.24
CA PHE A 417 0.35 10.42 -11.64
C PHE A 417 -1.07 11.00 -11.61
N PRO A 418 -2.11 10.32 -12.14
CA PRO A 418 -3.49 10.80 -12.04
C PRO A 418 -3.95 10.97 -10.59
N TYR A 419 -3.65 10.01 -9.72
CA TYR A 419 -4.05 10.09 -8.31
C TYR A 419 -3.29 11.19 -7.56
N ARG A 420 -1.97 11.32 -7.78
CA ARG A 420 -1.20 12.44 -7.24
C ARG A 420 -1.75 13.80 -7.68
N HIS A 421 -2.14 13.91 -8.96
CA HIS A 421 -2.77 15.11 -9.47
C HIS A 421 -4.14 15.38 -8.81
N ALA A 422 -4.96 14.34 -8.60
CA ALA A 422 -6.24 14.45 -7.93
C ALA A 422 -6.10 14.96 -6.48
N LEU A 423 -5.17 14.40 -5.69
CA LEU A 423 -4.87 14.87 -4.34
C LEU A 423 -4.42 16.34 -4.32
N ARG A 424 -3.47 16.71 -5.20
CA ARG A 424 -2.99 18.10 -5.30
C ARG A 424 -4.07 19.08 -5.75
N SER A 425 -4.93 18.67 -6.68
CA SER A 425 -6.06 19.46 -7.16
C SER A 425 -7.07 19.68 -6.04
N GLU A 426 -7.39 18.62 -5.30
CA GLU A 426 -8.33 18.69 -4.19
C GLU A 426 -7.79 19.52 -3.03
N ARG A 427 -6.50 19.41 -2.71
CA ARG A 427 -5.83 20.27 -1.73
C ARG A 427 -5.91 21.75 -2.13
N ARG A 428 -5.68 22.10 -3.40
CA ARG A 428 -5.87 23.49 -3.89
C ARG A 428 -7.31 23.97 -3.76
N ARG A 429 -8.30 23.13 -4.14
CA ARG A 429 -9.74 23.44 -3.99
C ARG A 429 -10.11 23.59 -2.52
N GLY A 430 -9.55 22.75 -1.65
CA GLY A 430 -9.74 22.77 -0.21
C GLY A 430 -9.24 24.04 0.46
N ARG A 431 -8.09 24.57 0.04
CA ARG A 431 -7.61 25.88 0.50
C ARG A 431 -8.58 27.01 0.15
N ARG A 432 -9.12 27.02 -1.08
CA ARG A 432 -10.13 28.00 -1.50
C ARG A 432 -11.42 27.86 -0.68
N ARG A 433 -11.86 26.63 -0.37
CA ARG A 433 -13.02 26.38 0.51
C ARG A 433 -12.78 26.87 1.93
N ALA A 434 -11.59 26.66 2.49
CA ALA A 434 -11.25 27.15 3.83
C ALA A 434 -11.24 28.68 3.90
N GLN A 435 -10.68 29.35 2.88
CA GLN A 435 -10.69 30.82 2.80
C GLN A 435 -12.10 31.40 2.77
N ARG A 436 -13.02 30.78 2.01
CA ARG A 436 -14.43 31.21 1.95
C ARG A 436 -15.20 30.99 3.25
N ARG A 437 -14.75 30.08 4.12
CA ARG A 437 -15.39 29.76 5.41
C ARG A 437 -14.84 30.60 6.57
N ARG A 438 -13.73 31.33 6.38
CA ARG A 438 -13.27 32.28 7.39
C ARG A 438 -14.26 33.45 7.44
N PRO A 439 -14.74 33.86 8.62
CA PRO A 439 -15.54 35.07 8.74
C PRO A 439 -14.73 36.26 8.16
N ALA A 440 -15.42 37.18 7.48
CA ALA A 440 -14.81 38.43 7.06
C ALA A 440 -14.15 39.09 8.28
N ALA A 441 -12.94 39.64 8.10
CA ALA A 441 -12.34 40.44 9.17
C ALA A 441 -13.36 41.51 9.58
N PRO A 442 -13.56 41.76 10.89
CA PRO A 442 -14.40 42.88 11.32
C PRO A 442 -13.87 44.14 10.63
N ALA A 443 -14.79 44.93 10.04
CA ALA A 443 -14.43 46.19 9.45
C ALA A 443 -13.59 47.00 10.46
N PRO A 444 -12.51 47.68 10.03
CA PRO A 444 -11.75 48.52 10.93
C PRO A 444 -12.71 49.46 11.63
N VAL A 445 -12.70 49.46 12.97
CA VAL A 445 -13.45 50.42 13.76
C VAL A 445 -12.92 51.79 13.35
N PRO A 446 -13.75 52.71 12.81
CA PRO A 446 -13.27 54.01 12.38
C PRO A 446 -12.62 54.71 13.57
N SER A 447 -11.50 55.36 13.29
CA SER A 447 -10.78 56.14 14.30
C SER A 447 -11.69 57.26 14.83
N PRO A 448 -11.51 57.75 16.07
CA PRO A 448 -12.29 58.85 16.62
C PRO A 448 -12.29 60.11 15.73
N GLU A 449 -11.24 60.30 14.92
CA GLU A 449 -11.13 61.40 13.96
C GLU A 449 -12.06 61.24 12.74
N GLU A 450 -12.35 60.01 12.32
CA GLU A 450 -13.25 59.73 11.18
C GLU A 450 -14.73 59.84 11.57
N ALA A 451 -15.09 59.54 12.82
CA ALA A 451 -16.45 59.71 13.33
C ALA A 451 -16.86 61.20 13.44
N THR A 452 -15.89 62.09 13.66
CA THR A 452 -16.13 63.53 13.83
C THR A 452 -16.35 64.24 12.48
N ARG A 453 -15.79 63.72 11.38
CA ARG A 453 -16.01 64.25 10.02
C ARG A 453 -17.34 63.86 9.39
N ALA A 454 -18.02 62.84 9.89
CA ALA A 454 -19.32 62.39 9.37
C ALA A 454 -20.52 63.11 10.02
N ALA A 455 -20.27 63.97 11.02
CA ALA A 455 -21.30 64.71 11.77
C ALA A 455 -21.19 66.24 11.61
N GLY A 456 -20.36 66.71 10.68
CA GLY A 456 -20.13 68.14 10.39
C GLY A 456 -20.76 68.60 9.09
#